data_AF-A0A956VU84-F1
#
_entry.id   AF-A0A956VU84-F1
#
_cell.length_a   1.000
_cell.length_b   1.000
_cell.length_c   1.000
_cell.angle_alpha   90.00
_cell.angle_beta   90.00
_cell.angle_gamma   90.00
#
_symmetry.space_group_name_H-M   'P 1'
#
loop_
_entity.id
_entity.type
_entity.pdbx_description
1 polymer ?
#
loop_
_entity_poly.entity_id
_entity_poly.type
_entity_poly.pdbx_seq_one_letter_code
_entity_poly.pdbx_strand_id
1 'polypeptide(L)' 'GRDQPSFDKQPLRDYLESLPWDKTAPAPMLPQQIVDETSARYQEAYRLITGEELPPPAA' A
#
# COMPACT_ATOMS: atom_id res chain seq x y z
N GLY A 1 14.70 -17.11 6.29
CA GLY A 1 13.34 -16.85 5.77
C GLY A 1 13.49 -15.99 4.54
N ARG A 2 12.73 -16.27 3.48
CA ARG A 2 12.68 -15.39 2.31
C ARG A 2 11.55 -14.40 2.56
N ASP A 3 11.72 -13.16 2.13
CA ASP A 3 10.63 -12.19 2.17
C ASP A 3 9.48 -12.75 1.34
N GLN A 4 8.35 -12.97 2.00
CA GLN A 4 7.14 -13.35 1.30
C GLN A 4 6.68 -12.13 0.51
N PRO A 5 6.21 -12.30 -0.74
CA PRO A 5 5.62 -11.20 -1.49
C PRO A 5 4.48 -10.63 -0.64
N SER A 6 4.73 -9.46 -0.05
CA SER A 6 3.74 -8.83 0.79
C SER A 6 2.64 -8.29 -0.10
N PHE A 7 1.45 -8.88 0.03
CA PHE A 7 0.21 -8.37 -0.53
C PHE A 7 -0.37 -7.21 0.31
N ASP A 8 0.47 -6.59 1.15
CA ASP A 8 0.07 -5.50 2.04
C ASP A 8 0.89 -4.22 1.84
N LYS A 9 0.83 -3.34 2.85
CA LYS A 9 1.41 -2.00 2.94
C LYS A 9 2.95 -1.93 2.91
N GLN A 10 3.65 -2.92 2.36
CA GLN A 10 5.11 -2.93 2.33
C GLN A 10 5.72 -1.68 1.67
N PRO A 11 5.25 -1.19 0.49
CA PRO A 11 5.79 0.03 -0.13
C PRO A 11 5.62 1.27 0.74
N LEU A 12 4.45 1.37 1.38
CA LEU A 12 4.16 2.44 2.32
C LEU A 12 5.07 2.38 3.54
N ARG A 13 5.30 1.18 4.10
CA ARG A 13 6.22 0.99 5.23
C ARG A 13 7.63 1.39 4.83
N ASP A 14 8.13 0.86 3.71
CA ASP A 14 9.48 1.14 3.22
C ASP A 14 9.67 2.65 2.97
N TYR A 15 8.67 3.32 2.40
CA TYR A 15 8.69 4.77 2.24
C TYR A 15 8.73 5.50 3.58
N LEU A 16 7.85 5.16 4.53
CA LEU A 16 7.79 5.84 5.83
C LEU A 16 9.05 5.61 6.67
N GLU A 17 9.65 4.43 6.62
CA GLU A 17 10.92 4.11 7.28
C GLU A 17 12.12 4.82 6.61
N SER A 18 12.00 5.22 5.34
CA SER A 18 13.02 6.03 4.66
C SER A 18 13.03 7.50 5.09
N LEU A 19 11.94 7.97 5.71
CA LEU A 19 11.81 9.34 6.17
C LEU A 19 12.36 9.48 7.60
N PRO A 20 12.92 10.65 7.97
CA PRO A 20 13.23 10.98 9.36
C PRO A 20 11.95 11.34 10.12
N TRP A 21 10.91 10.50 10.00
CA TRP A 21 9.62 10.69 10.62
C TRP A 21 9.47 9.71 11.77
N ASP A 22 9.32 10.23 12.98
CA ASP A 22 9.19 9.47 14.22
C ASP A 22 7.78 8.89 14.45
N LYS A 23 6.97 8.82 13.38
CA LYS A 23 5.58 8.33 13.37
C LYS A 23 4.62 9.23 14.19
N THR A 24 5.01 10.47 14.47
CA THR A 24 4.17 11.45 15.18
C THR A 24 3.36 12.29 14.19
N ALA A 25 2.11 12.60 14.52
CA ALA A 25 1.27 13.44 13.67
C ALA A 25 1.82 14.88 13.57
N PRO A 26 1.69 15.56 12.42
CA PRO A 26 1.05 15.11 11.18
C PRO A 26 1.93 14.19 10.33
N ALA A 27 1.31 13.24 9.64
CA ALA A 27 2.04 12.35 8.73
C ALA A 27 2.56 13.13 7.49
N PRO A 28 3.74 12.75 6.97
CA PRO A 28 4.26 13.33 5.74
C PRO A 28 3.34 13.00 4.55
N MET A 29 3.33 13.89 3.55
CA MET A 29 2.63 13.60 2.30
C MET A 29 3.26 12.39 1.61
N LEU A 30 2.40 11.50 1.12
CA LEU A 30 2.81 10.32 0.38
C LEU A 30 2.96 10.67 -1.11
N PRO A 31 4.07 10.27 -1.77
CA PRO A 31 4.21 10.38 -3.21
C PRO A 31 3.14 9.53 -3.91
N GLN A 32 2.62 10.03 -5.03
CA GLN A 32 1.58 9.33 -5.79
C GLN A 32 1.99 7.91 -6.16
N GLN A 33 3.27 7.71 -6.52
CA GLN A 33 3.81 6.38 -6.83
C GLN A 33 3.62 5.37 -5.68
N ILE A 34 3.86 5.77 -4.43
CA ILE A 34 3.69 4.88 -3.27
C ILE A 34 2.20 4.55 -3.06
N VAL A 35 1.33 5.51 -3.31
CA VAL A 35 -0.13 5.31 -3.26
C VAL A 35 -0.57 4.32 -4.33
N ASP A 36 -0.10 4.48 -5.58
CA ASP A 36 -0.46 3.62 -6.71
C ASP A 36 0.07 2.20 -6.51
N GLU A 37 1.34 2.07 -6.10
CA GLU A 37 1.98 0.79 -5.81
C GLU A 37 1.31 0.03 -4.66
N THR A 38 0.89 0.74 -3.61
CA THR A 38 0.16 0.15 -2.49
C THR A 38 -1.25 -0.25 -2.93
N SER A 39 -1.93 0.62 -3.70
CA SER A 39 -3.27 0.36 -4.23
C SER A 39 -3.31 -0.85 -5.14
N ALA A 40 -2.35 -0.98 -6.06
CA ALA A 40 -2.26 -2.11 -6.98
C ALA A 40 -2.13 -3.46 -6.24
N ARG A 41 -1.34 -3.50 -5.16
CA ARG A 41 -1.22 -4.71 -4.32
C ARG A 41 -2.54 -5.09 -3.66
N TYR A 42 -3.29 -4.11 -3.15
CA TYR A 42 -4.60 -4.35 -2.56
C TYR A 42 -5.65 -4.78 -3.58
N GLN A 43 -5.65 -4.20 -4.78
CA GLN A 43 -6.52 -4.62 -5.88
C GLN A 43 -6.22 -6.06 -6.29
N GLU A 44 -4.94 -6.42 -6.39
CA GLU A 44 -4.52 -7.79 -6.69
C GLU A 44 -4.92 -8.77 -5.58
N ALA A 45 -4.69 -8.40 -4.31
CA ALA A 45 -5.09 -9.22 -3.17
C ALA A 45 -6.61 -9.45 -3.15
N TYR A 46 -7.40 -8.40 -3.42
CA TYR A 46 -8.84 -8.51 -3.57
C TYR A 46 -9.20 -9.51 -4.67
N ARG A 47 -8.65 -9.32 -5.88
CA ARG A 47 -8.90 -10.19 -7.04
C ARG A 47 -8.55 -11.66 -6.79
N LEU A 48 -7.45 -11.93 -6.08
CA LEU A 48 -7.05 -13.30 -5.74
C LEU A 48 -7.97 -13.97 -4.73
N ILE A 49 -8.55 -13.21 -3.79
CA ILE A 49 -9.41 -13.73 -2.73
C ILE A 49 -10.85 -13.87 -3.22
N THR A 50 -11.37 -12.87 -3.92
CA THR A 50 -12.78 -12.80 -4.33
C THR A 50 -13.02 -13.35 -5.73
N GLY A 51 -12.00 -13.35 -6.59
CA GLY A 51 -12.15 -13.63 -8.02
C GLY A 51 -12.77 -12.47 -8.82
N GLU A 52 -13.01 -11.31 -8.19
CA GLU A 52 -13.66 -10.15 -8.80
C GLU A 52 -12.72 -8.94 -8.83
N GLU A 53 -12.99 -7.96 -9.70
CA GLU A 53 -12.29 -6.68 -9.67
C GLU A 53 -12.88 -5.76 -8.59
N LEU A 54 -12.01 -5.00 -7.92
CA LEU A 54 -12.46 -4.07 -6.89
C LEU A 54 -13.33 -2.99 -7.55
N PRO A 55 -14.60 -2.83 -7.15
CA PRO A 55 -15.46 -1.80 -7.73
C PRO A 55 -14.89 -0.42 -7.44
N PRO A 56 -15.08 0.56 -8.35
CA PRO A 56 -14.66 1.93 -8.12
C PRO A 56 -15.33 2.47 -6.84
N PRO A 57 -14.65 3.37 -6.09
CA PRO A 57 -15.25 3.96 -4.90
C PRO A 57 -16.60 4.57 -5.26
N ALA A 58 -17.62 4.28 -4.46
CA ALA A 58 -18.93 4.88 -4.63
C ALA A 58 -18.77 6.42 -4.60
N ALA A 59 -19.23 7.08 -5.66
CA ALA A 59 -19.19 8.52 -5.84
C ALA A 59 -20.05 9.26 -4.80
#